data_AF-A0AAJ1R0L0-F1
#
_entry.id   AF-A0AAJ1R0L0-F1
#
_cell.length_a   1.000
_cell.length_b   1.000
_cell.length_c   1.000
_cell.angle_alpha   90.00
_cell.angle_beta   90.00
_cell.angle_gamma   90.00
#
_symmetry.space_group_name_H-M   'P 1'
#
loop_
_entity.id
_entity.type
_entity.pdbx_description
1 polymer ?
#
loop_
_entity_poly.entity_id
_entity_poly.type
_entity_poly.pdbx_seq_one_letter_code
_entity_poly.pdbx_strand_id
1 'polypeptide(L)'
;MENFEKFDVLKYRKCIYLIEGVVHNNDSNIKKSQVNYFFRITFKEESKLYKNGSENHYAQDLKYYRKANPEQRKFLFDEIKRRFPDFDLKYQRSEKLNSEDISKLELLTEENCIEFLKGKGYLIYKQI
;
A
#
# COMPACT_ATOMS: atom_id res chain seq x y z
N MET A 1 6.20 14.81 -13.27
CA MET A 1 6.55 14.50 -11.86
C MET A 1 6.75 13.00 -11.78
N GLU A 2 7.73 12.53 -11.01
CA GLU A 2 7.84 11.09 -10.78
C GLU A 2 6.67 10.62 -9.94
N ASN A 3 5.94 9.65 -10.45
CA ASN A 3 4.86 9.00 -9.73
C ASN A 3 5.44 7.72 -9.13
N PHE A 4 5.51 7.64 -7.81
CA PHE A 4 5.79 6.38 -7.13
C PHE A 4 4.47 5.65 -6.94
N GLU A 5 4.41 4.39 -7.36
CA GLU A 5 3.20 3.61 -7.15
C GLU A 5 3.17 3.04 -5.73
N LYS A 6 1.97 2.97 -5.13
CA LYS A 6 1.76 2.24 -3.87
C LYS A 6 2.30 0.81 -4.02
N PHE A 7 3.06 0.36 -3.03
CA PHE A 7 3.79 -0.91 -2.98
C PHE A 7 5.01 -1.04 -3.88
N ASP A 8 5.46 0.05 -4.53
CA ASP A 8 6.76 0.03 -5.17
C ASP A 8 7.87 -0.18 -4.14
N VAL A 9 8.85 -1.02 -4.50
CA VAL A 9 10.06 -1.17 -3.70
C VAL A 9 11.16 -0.33 -4.32
N LEU A 10 11.44 0.81 -3.68
CA LEU A 10 12.41 1.79 -4.17
C LEU A 10 13.63 1.84 -3.27
N LYS A 11 14.79 2.11 -3.87
CA LYS A 11 16.06 2.39 -3.22
C LYS A 11 16.34 3.87 -3.34
N TYR A 12 16.69 4.49 -2.21
CA TYR A 12 17.29 5.82 -2.17
C TYR A 12 18.46 5.81 -1.21
N ARG A 13 19.65 6.20 -1.70
CA ARG A 13 20.93 6.11 -0.97
C ARG A 13 21.16 4.69 -0.42
N LYS A 14 21.28 4.54 0.90
CA LYS A 14 21.52 3.27 1.61
C LYS A 14 20.22 2.63 2.13
N CYS A 15 19.06 3.20 1.80
CA CYS A 15 17.77 2.77 2.29
C CYS A 15 16.95 2.13 1.17
N ILE A 16 16.16 1.14 1.54
CA ILE A 16 15.16 0.48 0.70
C ILE A 16 13.80 0.73 1.35
N TYR A 17 12.83 1.12 0.55
CA TYR A 17 11.50 1.54 0.96
C TYR A 17 10.46 0.65 0.29
N LEU A 18 9.44 0.25 1.03
CA LEU A 18 8.16 -0.18 0.49
C LEU A 18 7.22 1.03 0.52
N ILE A 19 6.97 1.61 -0.64
CA ILE A 19 6.26 2.90 -0.78
C ILE A 19 4.78 2.73 -0.48
N GLU A 20 4.23 3.71 0.23
CA GLU A 20 2.78 3.90 0.40
C GLU A 20 2.25 4.94 -0.59
N GLY A 21 2.97 6.05 -0.76
CA GLY A 21 2.62 7.08 -1.72
C GLY A 21 3.51 8.32 -1.61
N VAL A 22 3.23 9.33 -2.42
CA VAL A 22 3.93 10.62 -2.41
C VAL A 22 2.91 11.74 -2.35
N VAL A 23 3.13 12.70 -1.45
CA VAL A 23 2.34 13.92 -1.34
C VAL A 23 3.21 15.10 -1.74
N HIS A 24 2.72 15.96 -2.63
CA HIS A 24 3.42 17.16 -3.06
C HIS A 24 2.82 18.39 -2.36
N ASN A 25 3.65 19.10 -1.59
CA ASN A 25 3.25 20.36 -0.97
C ASN A 25 3.65 21.51 -1.90
N ASN A 26 2.64 22.15 -2.49
CA ASN A 26 2.80 23.26 -3.43
C ASN A 26 2.72 24.64 -2.76
N ASP A 27 2.50 24.72 -1.45
CA ASP A 27 2.22 25.97 -0.72
C ASP A 27 3.43 26.89 -0.50
N SER A 28 4.63 26.56 -1.00
CA SER A 28 5.80 27.42 -0.81
C SER A 28 6.64 27.52 -2.09
N ASN A 29 7.40 28.63 -2.22
CA ASN A 29 8.39 28.84 -3.29
C ASN A 29 9.37 27.66 -3.46
N ILE A 30 9.46 26.79 -2.45
CA ILE A 30 10.24 25.56 -2.45
C ILE A 30 9.28 24.37 -2.57
N LYS A 31 9.24 23.75 -3.75
CA LYS A 31 8.45 22.51 -3.96
C LYS A 31 9.04 21.38 -3.13
N LYS A 32 8.33 20.99 -2.06
CA LYS A 32 8.68 19.85 -1.21
C LYS A 32 7.73 18.70 -1.48
N SER A 33 8.26 17.49 -1.40
CA SER A 33 7.50 16.25 -1.54
C SER A 33 7.73 15.40 -0.30
N GLN A 34 6.66 14.82 0.23
CA GLN A 34 6.69 13.86 1.32
C GLN A 34 6.53 12.46 0.74
N VAL A 35 7.51 11.60 0.97
CA VAL A 35 7.49 10.19 0.53
C VAL A 35 7.04 9.34 1.72
N ASN A 36 5.83 8.78 1.63
CA ASN A 36 5.26 7.90 2.64
C ASN A 36 5.64 6.45 2.35
N TYR A 37 5.95 5.69 3.39
CA TYR A 37 6.36 4.29 3.28
C TYR A 37 5.70 3.41 4.35
N PHE A 38 5.33 2.20 3.94
CA PHE A 38 4.94 1.12 4.85
C PHE A 38 6.14 0.61 5.63
N PHE A 39 7.26 0.43 4.94
CA PHE A 39 8.50 -0.05 5.55
C PHE A 39 9.73 0.63 4.95
N ARG A 40 10.73 0.85 5.79
CA ARG A 40 12.05 1.31 5.38
C ARG A 40 13.12 0.51 6.10
N ILE A 41 14.14 0.06 5.38
CA ILE A 41 15.30 -0.62 5.96
C ILE A 41 16.61 -0.06 5.40
N THR A 42 17.65 0.00 6.23
CA THR A 42 19.01 0.29 5.79
C THR A 42 19.69 -0.99 5.34
N PHE A 43 20.28 -1.01 4.15
CA PHE A 43 20.92 -2.22 3.59
C PHE A 43 22.33 -2.42 4.17
N LYS A 44 22.42 -2.98 5.40
CA LYS A 44 23.65 -3.30 6.16
C LYS A 44 23.39 -4.40 7.21
N GLU A 45 24.46 -4.97 7.78
CA GLU A 45 24.41 -6.05 8.79
C GLU A 45 23.58 -5.69 10.04
N GLU A 46 23.61 -4.44 10.51
CA GLU A 46 22.79 -3.95 11.64
C GLU A 46 21.55 -3.16 11.17
N SER A 47 20.84 -3.73 10.20
CA SER A 47 19.69 -3.05 9.63
C SER A 47 18.53 -2.88 10.64
N LYS A 48 18.08 -1.64 10.84
CA LYS A 48 16.83 -1.36 11.55
C LYS A 48 15.69 -1.22 10.54
N LEU A 49 14.65 -2.03 10.72
CA LEU A 49 13.40 -1.94 9.97
C LEU A 49 12.48 -0.92 10.66
N TYR A 50 12.05 0.09 9.92
CA TYR A 50 11.09 1.10 10.34
C TYR A 50 9.76 0.82 9.64
N LYS A 51 8.65 1.04 10.33
CA LYS A 51 7.28 0.83 9.82
C LYS A 51 6.51 2.16 9.82
N ASN A 52 5.63 2.37 8.84
CA ASN A 52 4.68 3.48 8.71
C ASN A 52 5.30 4.85 8.99
N GLY A 53 6.11 5.35 8.06
CA GLY A 53 6.79 6.64 8.22
C GLY A 53 6.80 7.45 6.95
N SER A 54 7.45 8.61 7.03
CA SER A 54 7.58 9.51 5.89
C SER A 54 8.93 10.23 5.89
N GLU A 55 9.39 10.62 4.70
CA GLU A 55 10.60 11.41 4.49
C GLU A 55 10.29 12.65 3.64
N ASN A 56 10.80 13.80 4.07
CA ASN A 56 10.64 15.04 3.34
C ASN A 56 11.84 15.24 2.39
N HIS A 57 11.53 15.46 1.13
CA HIS A 57 12.52 15.70 0.08
C HIS A 57 12.18 16.96 -0.71
N TYR A 58 13.20 17.60 -1.28
CA TYR A 58 12.93 18.54 -2.37
C TYR A 58 12.39 17.77 -3.57
N ALA A 59 11.44 18.35 -4.30
CA ALA A 59 10.81 17.65 -5.43
C ALA A 59 11.82 17.16 -6.49
N GLN A 60 12.92 17.90 -6.67
CA GLN A 60 14.01 17.54 -7.57
C GLN A 60 14.83 16.29 -7.13
N ASP A 61 14.78 15.94 -5.84
CA ASP A 61 15.54 14.82 -5.29
C ASP A 61 14.82 13.49 -5.46
N LEU A 62 13.53 13.52 -5.80
CA LEU A 62 12.76 12.31 -6.08
C LEU A 62 13.43 11.48 -7.18
N LYS A 63 14.06 12.14 -8.18
CA LYS A 63 14.73 11.49 -9.33
C LYS A 63 15.85 10.52 -8.99
N TYR A 64 16.32 10.54 -7.76
CA TYR A 64 17.36 9.65 -7.26
C TYR A 64 16.79 8.38 -6.63
N TYR A 65 15.46 8.29 -6.44
CA TYR A 65 14.80 7.04 -6.12
C TYR A 65 14.85 6.14 -7.35
N ARG A 66 15.32 4.90 -7.15
CA ARG A 66 15.40 3.89 -8.21
C ARG A 66 14.69 2.64 -7.77
N LYS A 67 14.17 1.84 -8.70
CA LYS A 67 13.64 0.52 -8.36
C LYS A 67 14.74 -0.31 -7.68
N ALA A 68 14.42 -0.88 -6.53
CA ALA A 68 15.32 -1.78 -5.83
C ALA A 68 15.58 -3.03 -6.68
N ASN A 69 16.81 -3.54 -6.66
CA ASN A 69 17.15 -4.77 -7.38
C ASN A 69 16.53 -6.01 -6.68
N PRO A 70 16.53 -7.20 -7.33
CA PRO A 70 15.89 -8.40 -6.76
C PRO A 70 16.42 -8.78 -5.37
N GLU A 71 17.73 -8.65 -5.13
CA GLU A 71 18.36 -8.96 -3.84
C GLU A 71 17.89 -8.01 -2.72
N GLN A 72 17.83 -6.70 -3.01
CA GLN A 72 17.33 -5.68 -2.08
C GLN A 72 15.86 -5.88 -1.75
N ARG A 73 15.05 -6.24 -2.76
CA ARG A 73 13.63 -6.57 -2.55
C ARG A 73 13.47 -7.77 -1.65
N LYS A 74 14.20 -8.86 -1.95
CA LYS A 74 14.18 -10.08 -1.14
C LYS A 74 14.58 -9.78 0.30
N PHE A 75 15.69 -9.06 0.49
CA PHE A 75 16.16 -8.65 1.81
C PHE A 75 15.09 -7.87 2.60
N LEU A 76 14.44 -6.89 1.98
CA LEU A 76 13.38 -6.13 2.63
C LEU A 76 12.20 -7.04 3.04
N PHE A 77 11.73 -7.90 2.13
CA PHE A 77 10.59 -8.77 2.42
C PHE A 77 10.89 -9.85 3.45
N ASP A 78 12.10 -10.41 3.46
CA ASP A 78 12.54 -11.38 4.45
C ASP A 78 12.57 -10.72 5.85
N GLU A 79 13.10 -9.50 5.95
CA GLU A 79 13.10 -8.74 7.22
C GLU A 79 11.69 -8.33 7.67
N ILE A 80 10.81 -7.96 6.74
CA ILE A 80 9.41 -7.67 7.06
C ILE A 80 8.73 -8.93 7.60
N LYS A 81 8.82 -10.07 6.91
CA LYS A 81 8.21 -11.32 7.38
C LYS A 81 8.76 -11.77 8.72
N ARG A 82 10.05 -11.58 8.96
CA ARG A 82 10.71 -11.96 10.22
C ARG A 82 10.21 -11.14 11.41
N ARG A 83 9.99 -9.84 11.24
CA ARG A 83 9.60 -8.94 12.35
C ARG A 83 8.09 -8.66 12.42
N PHE A 84 7.39 -8.82 11.29
CA PHE A 84 5.97 -8.55 11.10
C PHE A 84 5.33 -9.66 10.26
N PRO A 85 5.20 -10.88 10.81
CA PRO A 85 4.68 -12.04 10.07
C PRO A 85 3.24 -11.85 9.56
N ASP A 86 2.45 -11.03 10.24
CA ASP A 86 1.05 -10.72 9.88
C ASP A 86 0.92 -9.77 8.69
N PHE A 87 2.01 -9.17 8.22
CA PHE A 87 1.97 -8.26 7.08
C PHE A 87 1.93 -9.05 5.77
N ASP A 88 0.78 -9.03 5.09
CA ASP A 88 0.61 -9.61 3.77
C ASP A 88 0.35 -8.55 2.68
N LEU A 89 1.27 -8.49 1.71
CA LEU A 89 1.16 -7.63 0.53
C LEU A 89 -0.02 -8.02 -0.38
N LYS A 90 -0.45 -9.29 -0.36
CA LYS A 90 -1.56 -9.76 -1.21
C LYS A 90 -2.89 -9.18 -0.76
N TYR A 91 -3.16 -9.15 0.55
CA TYR A 91 -4.35 -8.52 1.14
C TYR A 91 -4.39 -7.01 0.89
N GLN A 92 -3.23 -6.36 0.95
CA GLN A 92 -3.07 -4.93 0.67
C GLN A 92 -3.27 -4.58 -0.81
N ARG A 93 -2.98 -5.50 -1.73
CA ARG A 93 -3.27 -5.34 -3.18
C ARG A 93 -4.72 -5.64 -3.54
N SER A 94 -5.41 -6.52 -2.82
CA SER A 94 -6.83 -6.80 -3.05
C SER A 94 -7.75 -5.61 -2.74
N GLU A 95 -7.34 -4.65 -1.90
CA GLU A 95 -8.06 -3.37 -1.77
C GLU A 95 -8.13 -2.59 -3.10
N LYS A 96 -7.17 -2.79 -4.02
CA LYS A 96 -7.18 -2.17 -5.36
C LYS A 96 -8.10 -2.87 -6.36
N LEU A 97 -8.42 -4.16 -6.14
CA LEU A 97 -9.35 -4.89 -7.02
C LEU A 97 -10.82 -4.57 -6.70
N ASN A 98 -11.11 -4.06 -5.50
CA ASN A 98 -12.47 -3.77 -5.08
C ASN A 98 -12.96 -2.37 -5.47
N SER A 99 -12.14 -1.49 -6.07
CA SER A 99 -12.59 -0.15 -6.48
C SER A 99 -13.31 -0.12 -7.83
N GLU A 100 -13.16 -1.14 -8.68
CA GLU A 100 -13.92 -1.26 -9.93
C GLU A 100 -15.28 -1.96 -9.74
N ASP A 101 -15.46 -2.76 -8.68
CA ASP A 101 -16.75 -3.36 -8.34
C ASP A 101 -17.70 -2.40 -7.57
N ILE A 102 -17.26 -1.19 -7.19
CA ILE A 102 -18.13 -0.18 -6.56
C ILE A 102 -19.24 0.27 -7.52
N SER A 103 -19.01 0.17 -8.83
CA SER A 103 -20.02 0.36 -9.88
C SER A 103 -21.20 -0.62 -9.80
N LYS A 104 -21.10 -1.71 -9.03
CA LYS A 104 -22.23 -2.63 -8.76
C LYS A 104 -22.88 -2.43 -7.38
N LEU A 105 -22.29 -1.63 -6.50
CA LEU A 105 -22.93 -1.30 -5.21
C LEU A 105 -24.14 -0.39 -5.35
N GLU A 106 -24.34 0.26 -6.50
CA GLU A 106 -25.57 0.99 -6.82
C GLU A 106 -26.81 0.09 -7.00
N LEU A 107 -26.66 -1.25 -6.95
CA LEU A 107 -27.76 -2.21 -6.97
C LEU A 107 -28.04 -2.89 -5.62
N LEU A 108 -27.46 -2.41 -4.51
CA LEU A 108 -27.82 -2.86 -3.16
C LEU A 108 -29.13 -2.19 -2.70
N THR A 109 -30.23 -2.52 -3.37
CA THR A 109 -31.56 -2.32 -2.78
C THR A 109 -31.80 -3.42 -1.74
N GLU A 110 -32.63 -3.11 -0.74
CA GLU A 110 -33.03 -4.07 0.29
C GLU A 110 -33.62 -5.35 -0.35
N GLU A 111 -34.37 -5.19 -1.44
CA GLU A 111 -34.99 -6.26 -2.22
C GLU A 111 -33.94 -7.22 -2.80
N ASN A 112 -32.87 -6.70 -3.41
CA ASN A 112 -31.79 -7.51 -3.97
C ASN A 112 -31.01 -8.26 -2.88
N CYS A 113 -30.85 -7.63 -1.71
CA CYS A 113 -30.23 -8.27 -0.55
C CYS A 113 -31.10 -9.43 -0.02
N ILE A 114 -32.43 -9.22 0.05
CA ILE A 114 -33.37 -10.24 0.50
C ILE A 114 -33.40 -11.43 -0.46
N GLU A 115 -33.43 -11.21 -1.78
CA GLU A 115 -33.38 -12.30 -2.76
C GLU A 115 -32.07 -13.08 -2.69
N PHE A 116 -30.93 -12.39 -2.58
CA PHE A 116 -29.62 -13.03 -2.44
C PHE A 116 -29.55 -13.90 -1.19
N LEU A 117 -30.03 -13.41 -0.04
CA LEU A 117 -30.02 -14.15 1.22
C LEU A 117 -30.97 -15.35 1.19
N LYS A 118 -32.13 -15.23 0.53
CA LYS A 118 -33.05 -16.36 0.27
C LYS A 118 -32.40 -17.42 -0.62
N GLY A 119 -31.80 -17.02 -1.75
CA GLY A 119 -31.14 -17.94 -2.70
C GLY A 119 -29.93 -18.68 -2.11
N LYS A 120 -29.28 -18.11 -1.11
CA LYS A 120 -28.16 -18.74 -0.38
C LYS A 120 -28.60 -19.53 0.86
N GLY A 121 -29.90 -19.57 1.17
CA GLY A 121 -30.44 -20.31 2.32
C GLY A 121 -30.15 -19.68 3.68
N TYR A 122 -29.67 -18.43 3.72
CA TYR A 122 -29.42 -17.69 4.97
C TYR A 122 -30.69 -17.07 5.55
N LEU A 123 -31.73 -16.92 4.74
CA LEU A 123 -33.05 -16.48 5.19
C LEU A 123 -34.00 -17.68 5.27
N ILE A 124 -34.14 -18.27 6.45
CA ILE A 124 -35.17 -19.27 6.73
C ILE A 124 -36.44 -18.52 7.13
N TYR A 125 -37.45 -18.56 6.26
CA TYR A 125 -38.76 -17.98 6.55
C TYR A 125 -39.40 -18.76 7.70
N LYS A 126 -39.53 -18.15 8.88
CA LYS A 126 -40.30 -18.73 9.97
C LYS A 126 -41.78 -18.41 9.71
N GLN A 127 -42.51 -19.40 9.21
CA GLN A 127 -43.97 -19.32 9.07
C GLN A 127 -44.58 -19.28 10.48
N ILE A 128 -45.37 -18.24 10.78
CA ILE A 128 -46.25 -18.19 11.96
C ILE A 128 -47.64 -18.59 11.48
#